data_AF-A0A8D8ZLI2-F1
#
_entry.id   AF-A0A8D8ZLI2-F1
#
_cell.length_a   1.000
_cell.length_b   1.000
_cell.length_c   1.000
_cell.angle_alpha   90.00
_cell.angle_beta   90.00
_cell.angle_gamma   90.00
#
_symmetry.space_group_name_H-M   'P 1'
#
loop_
_entity.id
_entity.type
_entity.pdbx_description
1 polymer ?
#
loop_
_entity_poly.entity_id
_entity_poly.type
_entity_poly.pdbx_seq_one_letter_code
_entity_poly.pdbx_strand_id
1 'polypeptide(L)'
;MSSRSCIWTPQLANSHWRSLQATQNAALRTATGCHLITQEDHLHNECKVLPVRKHNNLLSQQYLLRCKTSNHPCNTVIQKALPPRTIRNLLKEDEILTDGTIPGYDISEQDYKIGLQIIHRNAINEATIHYMPNPSTEYSTT
;
A
#
# COMPACT_ATOMS: atom_id res chain seq x y z
N MET A 1 -26.42 1.21 0.57
CA MET A 1 -25.36 1.29 -0.46
C MET A 1 -24.03 0.90 0.18
N SER A 2 -23.50 -0.26 -0.18
CA SER A 2 -22.18 -0.73 0.28
C SER A 2 -21.13 0.04 -0.53
N SER A 3 -20.29 0.86 0.13
CA SER A 3 -19.12 1.45 -0.52
C SER A 3 -18.12 0.33 -0.80
N ARG A 4 -18.33 -0.38 -1.91
CA ARG A 4 -17.43 -1.44 -2.36
C ARG A 4 -16.30 -0.80 -3.15
N SER A 5 -15.35 -0.18 -2.47
CA SER A 5 -14.00 -0.16 -3.01
C SER A 5 -13.57 -1.62 -3.19
N CYS A 6 -13.08 -1.99 -4.36
CA CYS A 6 -12.49 -3.31 -4.62
C CYS A 6 -11.11 -3.48 -3.94
N ILE A 7 -10.90 -2.81 -2.82
CA ILE A 7 -9.69 -2.84 -2.02
C ILE A 7 -9.95 -3.88 -0.94
N TRP A 8 -9.74 -5.14 -1.31
CA TRP A 8 -9.83 -6.31 -0.43
C TRP A 8 -8.71 -6.37 0.63
N THR A 9 -7.81 -5.38 0.59
CA THR A 9 -6.51 -5.35 1.23
C THR A 9 -6.51 -5.64 2.74
N PRO A 10 -7.10 -4.83 3.64
CA PRO A 10 -6.78 -4.96 5.07
C PRO A 10 -7.37 -6.24 5.72
N GLN A 11 -8.28 -6.94 5.05
CA GLN A 11 -9.01 -8.07 5.62
C GLN A 11 -8.51 -9.44 5.12
N LEU A 12 -7.48 -9.47 4.28
CA LEU A 12 -6.97 -10.72 3.74
C LEU A 12 -6.09 -11.46 4.78
N ALA A 13 -6.30 -12.78 4.94
CA ALA A 13 -5.53 -13.60 5.86
C ALA A 13 -4.04 -13.71 5.43
N ASN A 14 -3.15 -13.86 6.42
CA ASN A 14 -1.70 -13.95 6.21
C ASN A 14 -1.27 -15.07 5.24
N SER A 15 -2.01 -16.19 5.20
CA SER A 15 -1.76 -17.29 4.26
C SER A 15 -1.92 -16.85 2.80
N HIS A 16 -2.98 -16.12 2.50
CA HIS A 16 -3.23 -15.61 1.16
C HIS A 16 -2.24 -14.50 0.78
N TRP A 17 -1.81 -13.67 1.74
CA TRP A 17 -0.73 -12.71 1.49
C TRP A 17 0.56 -13.37 1.04
N ARG A 18 0.96 -14.47 1.71
CA ARG A 18 2.14 -15.25 1.31
C ARG A 18 1.98 -15.84 -0.09
N SER A 19 0.80 -16.38 -0.40
CA SER A 19 0.51 -16.90 -1.72
C SER A 19 0.62 -15.83 -2.80
N LEU A 20 0.03 -14.65 -2.57
CA LEU A 20 0.08 -13.54 -3.52
C LEU A 20 1.51 -13.02 -3.73
N GLN A 21 2.29 -12.92 -2.65
CA GLN A 21 3.69 -12.51 -2.73
C GLN A 21 4.51 -13.53 -3.55
N ALA A 22 4.32 -14.83 -3.30
CA ALA A 22 4.98 -15.89 -4.05
C ALA A 22 4.63 -15.83 -5.55
N THR A 23 3.35 -15.59 -5.89
CA THR A 23 2.92 -15.41 -7.29
C THR A 23 3.53 -14.17 -7.93
N GLN A 24 3.56 -13.03 -7.22
CA GLN A 24 4.23 -11.81 -7.72
C GLN A 24 5.71 -12.09 -7.99
N ASN A 25 6.41 -12.73 -7.05
CA ASN A 25 7.84 -13.01 -7.16
C ASN A 25 8.14 -13.97 -8.32
N ALA A 26 7.32 -15.00 -8.51
CA ALA A 26 7.45 -15.92 -9.65
C ALA A 26 7.21 -15.21 -10.99
N ALA A 27 6.21 -14.33 -11.06
CA ALA A 27 5.92 -13.53 -12.25
C ALA A 27 7.06 -12.56 -12.56
N LEU A 28 7.57 -11.84 -11.56
CA LEU A 28 8.70 -10.92 -11.72
C LEU A 28 9.95 -11.65 -12.21
N ARG A 29 10.32 -12.80 -11.61
CA ARG A 29 11.46 -13.61 -12.08
C ARG A 29 11.29 -14.08 -13.51
N THR A 30 10.07 -14.47 -13.89
CA THR A 30 9.77 -14.89 -15.26
C THR A 30 9.92 -13.72 -16.25
N ALA A 31 9.46 -12.53 -15.87
CA ALA A 31 9.52 -11.34 -16.70
C ALA A 31 10.95 -10.80 -16.87
N THR A 32 11.77 -10.86 -15.82
CA THR A 32 13.17 -10.38 -15.85
C THR A 32 14.18 -11.44 -16.27
N GLY A 33 13.79 -12.72 -16.29
CA GLY A 33 14.71 -13.83 -16.51
C GLY A 33 15.64 -14.11 -15.32
N CYS A 34 15.33 -13.61 -14.12
CA CYS A 34 16.12 -13.86 -12.92
C CYS A 34 16.01 -15.32 -12.46
N HIS A 35 17.07 -15.81 -11.81
CA HIS A 35 17.10 -17.17 -11.28
C HIS A 35 16.16 -17.33 -10.07
N LEU A 36 15.73 -18.57 -9.80
CA LEU A 36 14.81 -18.89 -8.70
C LEU A 36 15.38 -18.55 -7.32
N ILE A 37 16.71 -18.60 -7.16
CA ILE A 37 17.39 -18.33 -5.89
C ILE A 37 17.62 -16.82 -5.65
N THR A 38 17.34 -15.95 -6.63
CA THR A 38 17.52 -14.51 -6.46
C THR A 38 16.69 -14.03 -5.27
N GLN A 39 17.34 -13.34 -4.34
CA GLN A 39 16.69 -12.77 -3.16
C GLN A 39 15.56 -11.82 -3.57
N GLU A 40 14.45 -11.87 -2.83
CA GLU A 40 13.24 -11.11 -3.15
C GLU A 40 13.50 -9.59 -3.11
N ASP A 41 14.31 -9.11 -2.16
CA ASP A 41 14.68 -7.70 -2.05
C ASP A 41 15.41 -7.18 -3.30
N HIS A 42 16.34 -7.97 -3.84
CA HIS A 42 17.04 -7.62 -5.07
C HIS A 42 16.09 -7.59 -6.27
N LEU A 43 15.20 -8.58 -6.37
CA LEU A 43 14.20 -8.65 -7.41
C LEU A 43 13.27 -7.42 -7.38
N HIS A 44 12.82 -7.02 -6.19
CA HIS A 44 11.95 -5.86 -6.01
C HIS A 44 12.66 -4.54 -6.30
N ASN A 45 13.93 -4.40 -5.89
CA ASN A 45 14.75 -3.23 -6.18
C ASN A 45 15.03 -3.10 -7.68
N GLU A 46 15.39 -4.19 -8.35
CA GLU A 46 15.65 -4.23 -9.80
C GLU A 46 14.40 -3.90 -10.61
N CYS A 47 13.26 -4.52 -10.27
CA CYS A 47 11.98 -4.28 -10.93
C CYS A 47 11.36 -2.92 -10.57
N LYS A 48 11.85 -2.26 -9.51
CA LYS A 48 11.23 -1.07 -8.90
C LYS A 48 9.78 -1.32 -8.50
N VAL A 49 9.50 -2.51 -7.97
CA VAL A 49 8.15 -2.95 -7.58
C VAL A 49 8.09 -3.14 -6.08
N LEU A 50 7.05 -2.58 -5.45
CA LEU A 50 6.77 -2.79 -4.02
C LEU A 50 6.24 -4.21 -3.76
N PRO A 51 6.53 -4.80 -2.58
CA PRO A 51 5.89 -6.04 -2.14
C PRO A 51 4.37 -5.88 -2.15
N VAL A 52 3.65 -6.95 -2.51
CA VAL A 52 2.20 -6.93 -2.76
C VAL A 52 1.45 -6.29 -1.59
N ARG A 53 1.79 -6.66 -0.35
CA ARG A 53 1.10 -6.14 0.84
C ARG A 53 1.31 -4.64 1.02
N LYS A 54 2.54 -4.15 0.89
CA LYS A 54 2.88 -2.72 1.00
C LYS A 54 2.19 -1.92 -0.11
N HIS A 55 2.23 -2.44 -1.34
CA HIS A 55 1.56 -1.81 -2.48
C HIS A 55 0.05 -1.67 -2.26
N ASN A 56 -0.61 -2.75 -1.80
CA ASN A 56 -2.04 -2.71 -1.54
C ASN A 56 -2.40 -1.78 -0.37
N ASN A 57 -1.58 -1.69 0.68
CA ASN A 57 -1.78 -0.73 1.76
C ASN A 57 -1.70 0.71 1.24
N LEU A 58 -0.70 1.03 0.40
CA LEU A 58 -0.59 2.33 -0.25
C LEU A 58 -1.84 2.68 -1.06
N LEU A 59 -2.35 1.75 -1.88
CA LEU A 59 -3.59 1.97 -2.64
C LEU A 59 -4.79 2.22 -1.72
N SER A 60 -4.84 1.52 -0.58
CA SER A 60 -5.89 1.69 0.43
C SER A 60 -5.84 3.09 1.07
N GLN A 61 -4.65 3.57 1.42
CA GLN A 61 -4.43 4.92 1.94
C GLN A 61 -4.80 5.99 0.91
N GLN A 62 -4.40 5.83 -0.35
CA GLN A 62 -4.75 6.75 -1.43
C GLN A 62 -6.26 6.82 -1.66
N TYR A 63 -6.94 5.67 -1.61
CA TYR A 63 -8.39 5.61 -1.73
C TYR A 63 -9.08 6.30 -0.55
N LEU A 64 -8.64 6.05 0.68
CA LEU A 64 -9.15 6.73 1.87
C LEU A 64 -8.97 8.24 1.77
N LEU A 65 -7.79 8.71 1.35
CA LEU A 65 -7.53 10.12 1.11
C LEU A 65 -8.50 10.71 0.08
N ARG A 66 -8.73 9.99 -1.04
CA ARG A 66 -9.65 10.45 -2.08
C ARG A 66 -11.08 10.56 -1.54
N CYS A 67 -11.49 9.61 -0.70
CA CYS A 67 -12.81 9.62 -0.11
C CYS A 67 -13.04 10.75 0.89
N LYS A 68 -11.98 11.33 1.47
CA LYS A 68 -12.08 12.52 2.35
C LYS A 68 -12.34 13.83 1.58
N THR A 69 -12.26 13.82 0.25
CA THR A 69 -12.58 15.01 -0.56
C THR A 69 -14.09 15.19 -0.68
N SER A 70 -14.56 16.44 -0.62
CA SER A 70 -15.99 16.78 -0.67
C SER A 70 -16.70 16.29 -1.94
N ASN A 71 -15.97 16.22 -3.05
CA ASN A 71 -16.46 15.79 -4.36
C ASN A 71 -16.57 14.25 -4.51
N HIS A 72 -16.08 13.46 -3.56
CA HIS A 72 -16.08 12.00 -3.72
C HIS A 72 -17.40 11.37 -3.24
N PRO A 73 -18.03 10.45 -4.02
CA PRO A 73 -19.30 9.82 -3.64
C PRO A 73 -19.24 9.05 -2.31
N CYS A 74 -18.07 8.53 -1.97
CA CYS A 74 -17.86 7.80 -0.71
C CYS A 74 -17.60 8.70 0.51
N ASN A 75 -17.49 10.03 0.36
CA ASN A 75 -17.27 10.94 1.49
C ASN A 75 -18.37 10.82 2.55
N THR A 76 -19.63 10.80 2.09
CA THR A 76 -20.80 10.60 2.95
C THR A 76 -20.78 9.27 3.71
N VAL A 77 -20.08 8.26 3.20
CA VAL A 77 -19.99 6.94 3.86
C VAL A 77 -18.89 6.93 4.92
N ILE A 78 -17.75 7.60 4.66
CA ILE A 78 -16.66 7.68 5.64
C ILE A 78 -17.06 8.56 6.83
N GLN A 79 -17.78 9.65 6.61
CA GLN A 79 -18.20 10.56 7.68
C GLN A 79 -19.26 9.96 8.63
N LYS A 80 -20.01 8.93 8.20
CA LYS A 80 -21.06 8.32 9.04
C LYS A 80 -20.47 7.69 10.30
N ALA A 81 -21.11 7.95 11.43
CA ALA A 81 -20.80 7.26 12.67
C ALA A 81 -20.95 5.74 12.52
N LEU A 82 -20.18 5.00 13.31
CA LEU A 82 -20.22 3.54 13.31
C LEU A 82 -21.62 3.07 13.73
N PRO A 83 -22.18 2.06 13.05
CA PRO A 83 -23.43 1.47 13.49
C PRO A 83 -23.22 0.83 14.88
N PRO A 84 -24.28 0.71 15.71
CA PRO A 84 -24.20 0.08 17.03
C PRO A 84 -23.69 -1.37 17.01
N ARG A 85 -23.77 -2.04 15.85
CA ARG A 85 -23.23 -3.37 15.62
C ARG A 85 -22.37 -3.37 14.37
N THR A 86 -21.07 -3.50 14.54
CA THR A 86 -20.10 -3.64 13.44
C THR A 86 -19.93 -5.11 13.08
N ILE A 87 -20.30 -5.49 11.86
CA ILE A 87 -20.14 -6.86 11.34
C ILE A 87 -18.75 -7.06 10.71
N ARG A 88 -18.15 -5.99 10.19
CA ARG A 88 -16.80 -5.95 9.60
C ARG A 88 -16.17 -4.58 9.83
N ASN A 89 -14.86 -4.57 10.08
CA ASN A 89 -14.12 -3.33 10.27
C ASN A 89 -14.12 -2.50 8.99
N LEU A 90 -14.36 -1.20 9.10
CA LEU A 90 -14.26 -0.28 7.99
C LEU A 90 -12.80 0.09 7.73
N LEU A 91 -12.48 0.48 6.49
CA LEU A 91 -11.13 0.96 6.13
C LEU A 91 -10.65 2.13 7.01
N LYS A 92 -11.57 2.97 7.47
CA LYS A 92 -11.28 4.12 8.35
C LYS A 92 -10.98 3.75 9.80
N GLU A 93 -11.19 2.49 10.18
CA GLU A 93 -10.89 1.98 11.52
C GLU A 93 -9.49 1.35 11.57
N ASP A 94 -8.87 1.11 10.42
CA ASP A 94 -7.52 0.54 10.36
C ASP A 94 -6.50 1.65 10.65
N GLU A 95 -5.96 1.63 11.88
CA GLU A 95 -5.01 2.61 12.39
C GLU A 95 -3.82 2.81 11.43
N ILE A 96 -3.32 1.71 10.84
CA ILE A 96 -2.18 1.71 9.90
C ILE A 96 -2.52 2.51 8.63
N LEU A 97 -3.76 2.44 8.17
CA LEU A 97 -4.19 3.17 6.99
C LEU A 97 -4.50 4.64 7.30
N THR A 98 -4.99 4.93 8.51
CA THR A 98 -5.30 6.30 8.93
C THR A 98 -4.09 7.12 9.30
N ASP A 99 -3.05 6.51 9.89
CA ASP A 99 -1.82 7.19 10.33
C ASP A 99 -1.06 7.82 9.14
N GLY A 100 -1.09 7.15 7.98
CA GLY A 100 -0.47 7.65 6.75
C GLY A 100 -1.27 8.75 6.02
N THR A 101 -2.46 9.14 6.49
CA THR A 101 -3.30 10.14 5.80
C THR A 101 -3.50 11.43 6.58
N ILE A 102 -3.74 12.53 5.85
CA ILE A 102 -4.04 13.85 6.43
C ILE A 102 -5.27 13.75 7.37
N PRO A 103 -5.20 14.30 8.60
CA PRO A 103 -6.32 14.30 9.54
C PRO A 103 -7.43 15.25 9.08
N GLY A 104 -8.69 14.89 9.38
CA GLY A 104 -9.87 15.70 9.03
C GLY A 104 -10.62 15.23 7.79
N TYR A 105 -11.71 15.96 7.48
CA TYR A 105 -12.62 15.73 6.36
C TYR A 105 -12.74 17.00 5.51
N ASP A 106 -13.25 16.85 4.29
CA ASP A 106 -13.45 17.93 3.32
C ASP A 106 -12.14 18.62 2.89
N ILE A 107 -11.18 17.77 2.55
CA ILE A 107 -9.84 18.16 2.12
C ILE A 107 -9.90 18.90 0.76
N SER A 108 -9.15 20.00 0.64
CA SER A 108 -9.00 20.74 -0.62
C SER A 108 -8.29 19.90 -1.69
N GLU A 109 -8.45 20.26 -2.97
CA GLU A 109 -7.77 19.54 -4.06
C GLU A 109 -6.24 19.64 -3.98
N GLN A 110 -5.72 20.78 -3.51
CA GLN A 110 -4.30 20.98 -3.27
C GLN A 110 -3.77 20.02 -2.19
N ASP A 111 -4.48 19.95 -1.06
CA ASP A 111 -4.12 19.09 0.07
C ASP A 111 -4.24 17.60 -0.30
N TYR A 112 -5.20 17.24 -1.14
CA TYR A 112 -5.31 15.89 -1.72
C TYR A 112 -4.04 15.52 -2.51
N LYS A 113 -3.54 16.42 -3.37
CA LYS A 113 -2.32 16.19 -4.16
C LYS A 113 -1.09 16.06 -3.27
N ILE A 114 -0.98 16.91 -2.25
CA ILE A 114 0.11 16.85 -1.26
C ILE A 114 0.04 15.53 -0.49
N GLY A 115 -1.14 15.13 -0.02
CA GLY A 115 -1.35 13.88 0.69
C GLY A 115 -0.99 12.65 -0.14
N LEU A 116 -1.33 12.63 -1.43
CA LEU A 116 -0.92 11.54 -2.33
C LEU A 116 0.60 11.42 -2.44
N GLN A 117 1.30 12.55 -2.57
CA GLN A 117 2.76 12.58 -2.64
C GLN A 117 3.39 12.08 -1.34
N ILE A 118 2.86 12.49 -0.18
CA ILE A 118 3.33 12.05 1.13
C ILE A 118 3.14 10.54 1.30
N ILE A 119 1.93 10.02 1.03
CA ILE A 119 1.63 8.58 1.12
C ILE A 119 2.59 7.78 0.24
N HIS A 120 2.80 8.23 -0.99
CA HIS A 120 3.67 7.55 -1.93
C HIS A 120 5.13 7.58 -1.48
N ARG A 121 5.62 8.75 -1.06
CA ARG A 121 6.99 8.93 -0.55
C ARG A 121 7.25 8.07 0.69
N ASN A 122 6.31 8.02 1.63
CA ASN A 122 6.44 7.24 2.84
C ASN A 122 6.52 5.74 2.53
N ALA A 123 5.63 5.23 1.66
CA ALA A 123 5.65 3.83 1.27
C ALA A 123 6.95 3.43 0.54
N ILE A 124 7.53 4.32 -0.28
CA ILE A 124 8.83 4.09 -0.92
C ILE A 124 9.93 4.07 0.13
N ASN A 125 9.99 5.05 1.03
CA ASN A 125 11.01 5.12 2.06
C ASN A 125 10.99 3.87 2.94
N GLU A 126 9.81 3.43 3.37
CA GLU A 126 9.62 2.19 4.12
C GLU A 126 10.02 0.94 3.33
N ALA A 127 9.88 0.94 2.01
CA ALA A 127 10.33 -0.19 1.19
C ALA A 127 11.86 -0.20 1.05
N THR A 128 12.45 0.94 0.76
CA THR A 128 13.89 1.10 0.54
C THR A 128 14.71 0.81 1.79
N ILE A 129 14.24 1.21 2.99
CA ILE A 129 14.92 0.89 4.26
C ILE A 129 15.05 -0.63 4.46
N HIS A 130 14.06 -1.39 3.99
CA HIS A 130 14.04 -2.84 4.17
C HIS A 130 14.88 -3.61 3.13
N TYR A 131 15.21 -2.99 1.99
CA TYR A 131 16.09 -3.62 1.01
C TYR A 131 17.54 -3.56 1.50
N MET A 132 18.14 -4.73 1.73
CA MET A 132 19.54 -4.78 2.13
C MET A 132 20.44 -4.18 1.04
N PRO A 133 21.49 -3.42 1.41
CA PRO A 133 22.50 -2.98 0.46
C PRO A 133 23.17 -4.19 -0.18
N ASN A 134 23.44 -4.10 -1.48
CA ASN A 134 23.98 -5.20 -2.26
C ASN A 134 25.42 -5.52 -1.80
N PRO A 135 25.72 -6.73 -1.28
CA PRO A 135 27.07 -7.05 -0.81
C PRO A 135 28.10 -7.07 -1.95
N SER A 136 27.67 -7.23 -3.21
CA SER A 136 28.58 -7.30 -4.35
C SER A 136 29.16 -5.94 -4.79
N THR A 137 28.64 -4.81 -4.30
CA THR A 137 29.18 -3.47 -4.64
C THR A 137 30.35 -3.03 -3.77
N GLU A 138 30.68 -3.75 -2.70
CA GLU A 138 31.81 -3.40 -1.82
C GLU A 138 33.17 -3.88 -2.34
N TYR A 139 33.21 -4.72 -3.37
CA TYR A 139 34.45 -5.29 -3.91
C TYR A 139 35.06 -4.50 -5.08
N SER A 140 34.55 -3.32 -5.43
CA SER A 140 35.03 -2.51 -6.57
C SER A 140 35.78 -1.23 -6.17
N THR A 141 36.06 -1.02 -4.89
CA THR A 141 36.89 0.09 -4.40
C THR A 141 38.14 -0.42 -3.69
N THR A 142 39.10 -0.92 -4.47
CA THR A 142 40.51 -1.04 -4.07
C THR A 142 41.40 -0.80 -5.27
#